data_AF-A0A4P6AM17-F1
#
_entry.id   AF-A0A4P6AM17-F1
#
_cell.length_a   1.000
_cell.length_b   1.000
_cell.length_c   1.000
_cell.angle_alpha   90.00
_cell.angle_beta   90.00
_cell.angle_gamma   90.00
#
_symmetry.space_group_name_H-M   'P 1'
#
loop_
_entity.id
_entity.type
_entity.pdbx_description
1 polymer ?
#
loop_
_entity_poly.entity_id
_entity_poly.type
_entity_poly.pdbx_seq_one_letter_code
_entity_poly.pdbx_strand_id
1 'polypeptide(L)'
;MKDDVSLEKVMGTIKNWTEEKTNTPTPSLLVSLDDGSFHVGYYAGMGNSDSSPLSKFMPHYQATVEKLYQQGRLVETGRAFTLYPGSHRFKSLVLEN
;
A
#
# COMPACT_ATOMS: atom_id res chain seq x y z
N MET A 1 22.81 12.50 -11.36
CA MET A 1 22.40 11.09 -11.47
C MET A 1 20.90 11.05 -11.38
N LYS A 2 20.20 10.60 -12.43
CA LYS A 2 18.76 10.34 -12.35
C LYS A 2 18.62 9.00 -11.62
N ASP A 3 17.87 8.98 -10.53
CA ASP A 3 17.63 7.79 -9.72
C ASP A 3 16.90 6.72 -10.54
N ASP A 4 17.67 5.85 -11.19
CA ASP A 4 17.21 4.53 -11.64
C ASP A 4 16.88 3.71 -10.38
N VAL A 5 15.72 3.98 -9.78
CA VAL A 5 15.09 3.01 -8.90
C VAL A 5 14.76 1.82 -9.81
N SER A 6 15.60 0.81 -9.76
CA SER A 6 15.40 -0.40 -10.55
C SER A 6 14.00 -0.95 -10.28
N LEU A 7 13.33 -1.43 -11.33
CA LEU A 7 12.02 -2.07 -11.24
C LEU A 7 11.99 -3.16 -10.14
N GLU A 8 13.10 -3.87 -9.97
CA GLU A 8 13.29 -4.86 -8.91
C GLU A 8 13.15 -4.27 -7.52
N LYS A 9 13.69 -3.06 -7.27
CA LYS A 9 13.55 -2.38 -5.99
C LYS A 9 12.10 -1.97 -5.74
N VAL A 10 11.42 -1.42 -6.75
CA VAL A 10 9.99 -1.08 -6.66
C VAL A 10 9.16 -2.32 -6.31
N MET A 11 9.36 -3.41 -7.06
CA MET A 11 8.65 -4.68 -6.84
C MET A 11 8.96 -5.29 -5.48
N GLY A 12 10.23 -5.25 -5.04
CA GLY A 12 10.63 -5.74 -3.72
C GLY A 12 9.97 -4.96 -2.59
N THR A 13 9.85 -3.64 -2.73
CA THR A 13 9.14 -2.80 -1.76
C THR A 13 7.63 -3.06 -1.79
N ILE A 14 7.00 -3.17 -2.96
CA ILE A 14 5.57 -3.51 -3.06
C ILE A 14 5.31 -4.87 -2.40
N LYS A 15 6.15 -5.88 -2.68
CA LYS A 15 6.04 -7.19 -2.04
C LYS A 15 6.08 -7.08 -0.51
N ASN A 16 7.01 -6.29 0.03
CA ASN A 16 7.09 -6.04 1.46
C ASN A 16 5.83 -5.38 2.04
N TRP A 17 5.16 -4.48 1.29
CA TRP A 17 3.91 -3.85 1.72
C TRP A 17 2.68 -4.76 1.63
N THR A 18 2.77 -5.85 0.87
CA THR A 18 1.69 -6.83 0.69
C THR A 18 1.86 -8.08 1.58
N GLU A 19 2.99 -8.21 2.27
CA GLU A 19 3.28 -9.33 3.15
C GLU A 19 2.73 -9.08 4.56
N GLU A 20 1.97 -10.03 5.10
CA GLU A 20 1.63 -10.05 6.52
C GLU A 20 2.82 -10.57 7.32
N LYS A 21 3.45 -9.70 8.12
CA LYS A 21 4.58 -10.09 8.99
C LYS A 21 4.12 -10.13 10.43
N THR A 22 4.05 -11.34 10.98
CA THR A 22 3.83 -11.54 12.40
C THR A 22 5.03 -10.94 13.17
N ASN A 23 4.74 -10.02 14.10
CA ASN A 23 5.70 -9.41 15.05
C ASN A 23 6.45 -8.14 14.63
N THR A 24 6.26 -7.61 13.42
CA THR A 24 6.83 -6.31 13.04
C THR A 24 5.75 -5.42 12.45
N PRO A 25 5.56 -4.18 12.95
CA PRO A 25 4.67 -3.23 12.32
C PRO A 25 5.26 -2.85 10.96
N THR A 26 4.85 -3.56 9.91
CA THR A 26 5.24 -3.28 8.54
C THR A 26 4.23 -2.37 7.88
N PRO A 27 4.68 -1.48 6.99
CA PRO A 27 3.75 -0.73 6.18
C PRO A 27 2.89 -1.69 5.35
N SER A 28 1.63 -1.34 5.14
CA SER A 28 0.68 -2.13 4.38
C SER A 28 0.19 -1.36 3.16
N LEU A 29 0.07 -2.04 2.03
CA LEU A 29 -0.50 -1.44 0.83
C LEU A 29 -2.03 -1.47 0.93
N LEU A 30 -2.66 -0.31 0.72
CA LEU A 30 -4.09 -0.09 0.91
C LEU A 30 -4.71 0.50 -0.36
N VAL A 31 -5.99 0.20 -0.59
CA VAL A 31 -6.85 0.95 -1.52
C VAL A 31 -7.93 1.67 -0.74
N SER A 32 -8.15 2.95 -1.04
CA SER A 32 -9.28 3.70 -0.51
C SER A 32 -10.55 3.31 -1.24
N LEU A 33 -11.59 3.00 -0.47
CA LEU A 33 -12.93 2.72 -0.99
C LEU A 33 -13.73 4.00 -1.28
N ASP A 34 -13.23 5.16 -0.84
CA ASP A 34 -13.93 6.44 -0.99
C ASP A 34 -13.59 7.11 -2.33
N ASP A 35 -12.33 7.00 -2.80
CA ASP A 35 -11.87 7.62 -4.04
C ASP A 35 -11.03 6.70 -4.95
N GLY A 36 -10.79 5.45 -4.55
CA GLY A 36 -9.98 4.49 -5.32
C GLY A 36 -8.47 4.74 -5.28
N SER A 37 -8.00 5.72 -4.51
CA SER A 37 -6.57 6.02 -4.42
C SER A 37 -5.80 4.95 -3.63
N PHE A 38 -4.53 4.76 -3.99
CA PHE A 38 -3.65 3.79 -3.33
C PHE A 38 -2.79 4.47 -2.26
N HIS A 39 -2.65 3.80 -1.11
CA HIS A 39 -1.96 4.33 0.06
C HIS A 39 -1.01 3.31 0.66
N VAL A 40 0.00 3.79 1.37
CA VAL A 40 0.81 2.99 2.29
C VAL A 40 0.37 3.35 3.69
N GLY A 41 -0.27 2.41 4.37
CA GLY A 41 -0.58 2.50 5.80
C GLY A 41 0.64 2.17 6.64
N TYR A 42 0.85 2.84 7.77
CA TYR A 42 1.96 2.60 8.68
C TYR A 42 1.56 2.87 10.13
N TYR A 43 2.28 2.23 11.05
CA TYR A 43 2.14 2.49 12.48
C TYR A 43 2.72 3.86 12.83
N ALA A 44 1.90 4.73 13.42
CA ALA A 44 2.27 6.09 13.79
C ALA A 44 2.66 6.24 15.28
N GLY A 45 2.64 5.15 16.06
CA GLY A 45 2.97 5.15 17.48
C GLY A 45 1.74 5.21 18.40
N MET A 46 1.93 4.85 19.67
CA MET A 46 0.90 4.86 20.73
C MET A 46 -0.41 4.15 20.35
N GLY A 47 -0.32 3.04 19.62
CA GLY A 47 -1.51 2.29 19.16
C GLY A 47 -2.22 2.90 17.94
N ASN A 48 -1.70 3.99 17.36
CA ASN A 48 -2.29 4.64 16.19
C ASN A 48 -1.61 4.22 14.88
N SER A 49 -2.36 4.33 13.79
CA SER A 49 -1.86 4.16 12.42
C SER A 49 -2.28 5.33 11.56
N ASP A 50 -1.52 5.59 10.51
CA ASP A 50 -1.79 6.64 9.52
C ASP A 50 -1.43 6.11 8.12
N SER A 51 -1.69 6.90 7.09
CA SER A 51 -1.44 6.52 5.70
C SER A 51 -0.91 7.67 4.88
N SER A 52 -0.07 7.34 3.90
CA SER A 52 0.35 8.28 2.86
C SER A 52 -0.08 7.79 1.48
N PRO A 53 -0.70 8.65 0.64
CA PRO A 53 -1.06 8.27 -0.73
C PRO A 53 0.21 8.03 -1.56
N LEU A 54 0.14 7.08 -2.49
CA LEU A 54 1.27 6.75 -3.37
C LEU A 54 1.73 7.92 -4.23
N SER A 55 0.87 8.92 -4.46
CA SER A 55 1.21 10.16 -5.15
C SER A 55 2.28 10.99 -4.44
N LYS A 56 2.55 10.75 -3.15
CA LYS A 56 3.67 11.36 -2.40
C LYS A 56 5.00 10.61 -2.57
N PHE A 57 5.00 9.43 -3.17
CA PHE A 57 6.19 8.63 -3.43
C PHE A 57 6.68 8.85 -4.86
N MET A 58 7.78 8.20 -5.24
CA MET A 58 8.25 8.26 -6.64
C MET A 58 7.17 7.68 -7.57
N PRO A 59 6.92 8.30 -8.76
CA PRO A 59 5.83 7.91 -9.66
C PRO A 59 5.79 6.42 -10.04
N HIS A 60 6.96 5.77 -10.08
CA HIS A 60 7.08 4.35 -10.39
C HIS A 60 6.31 3.45 -9.42
N TYR A 61 6.16 3.83 -8.15
CA TYR A 61 5.36 3.05 -7.19
C TYR A 61 3.87 3.06 -7.55
N GLN A 62 3.32 4.25 -7.77
CA GLN A 62 1.92 4.41 -8.14
C GLN A 62 1.61 3.68 -9.46
N ALA A 63 2.41 3.92 -10.50
CA ALA A 63 2.21 3.27 -11.80
C ALA A 63 2.31 1.74 -11.72
N THR A 64 3.21 1.21 -10.90
CA THR A 64 3.37 -0.25 -10.74
C THR A 64 2.19 -0.85 -9.98
N VAL A 65 1.73 -0.21 -8.89
CA VAL A 65 0.57 -0.65 -8.12
C VAL A 65 -0.71 -0.62 -8.96
N GLU A 66 -0.96 0.48 -9.68
CA GLU A 66 -2.09 0.60 -10.61
C GLU A 66 -2.08 -0.52 -11.65
N LYS A 67 -0.92 -0.77 -12.28
CA LYS A 67 -0.77 -1.83 -13.27
C LYS A 67 -1.03 -3.23 -12.69
N LEU A 68 -0.47 -3.54 -11.50
CA LEU A 68 -0.69 -4.83 -10.85
C LEU A 68 -2.16 -5.03 -10.46
N TYR A 69 -2.81 -3.97 -9.97
CA TYR A 69 -4.22 -4.00 -9.59
C TYR A 69 -5.13 -4.22 -10.80
N GLN A 70 -4.91 -3.48 -11.90
CA GLN A 70 -5.64 -3.66 -13.16
C GLN A 70 -5.46 -5.05 -13.76
N GLN A 71 -4.30 -5.68 -13.53
CA GLN A 71 -4.00 -7.03 -13.99
C GLN A 71 -4.59 -8.13 -13.09
N GLY A 72 -5.25 -7.77 -11.98
CA GLY A 72 -5.75 -8.73 -10.98
C GLY A 72 -4.65 -9.34 -10.11
N ARG A 73 -3.39 -8.96 -10.30
CA ARG A 73 -2.24 -9.50 -9.53
C ARG A 73 -2.12 -8.90 -8.13
N LEU A 74 -2.79 -7.79 -7.90
CA LEU A 74 -2.92 -7.16 -6.60
C LEU A 74 -4.41 -7.11 -6.27
N VAL A 75 -4.81 -7.81 -5.20
CA VAL A 75 -6.22 -8.02 -4.86
C VAL A 75 -6.55 -7.49 -3.48
N GLU A 76 -7.78 -7.01 -3.33
CA GLU A 76 -8.34 -6.61 -2.04
C GLU A 76 -8.50 -7.82 -1.12
N THR A 77 -8.10 -7.68 0.15
CA THR A 77 -8.28 -8.70 1.18
C THR A 77 -8.82 -8.12 2.48
N GLY A 78 -9.40 -8.99 3.31
CA GLY A 78 -9.94 -8.64 4.61
C GLY A 78 -11.21 -7.81 4.57
N ARG A 79 -11.62 -7.32 5.75
CA ARG A 79 -12.77 -6.41 5.91
C ARG A 79 -12.34 -4.97 5.70
N ALA A 80 -13.26 -4.13 5.26
CA ALA A 80 -13.02 -2.69 5.19
C ALA A 80 -12.80 -2.11 6.60
N PHE A 81 -11.87 -1.16 6.73
CA PHE A 81 -11.53 -0.51 8.01
C PHE A 81 -11.17 0.96 7.80
N THR A 82 -11.12 1.72 8.90
CA THR A 82 -10.60 3.09 8.96
C THR A 82 -9.39 3.12 9.88
N LEU A 83 -8.38 3.94 9.58
CA LEU A 83 -7.17 4.04 10.40
C LEU A 83 -7.39 4.92 11.64
N TYR A 84 -8.20 5.97 11.50
CA TYR A 84 -8.62 6.88 12.57
C TYR A 84 -9.96 7.54 12.20
N PRO A 85 -10.70 8.13 13.15
CA PRO A 85 -11.93 8.84 12.85
C PRO A 85 -11.70 9.96 11.82
N GLY A 86 -12.42 9.92 10.70
CA GLY A 86 -12.27 10.88 9.61
C GLY A 86 -11.21 10.51 8.56
N SER A 87 -10.48 9.40 8.72
CA SER A 87 -9.68 8.85 7.63
C SER A 87 -10.58 8.28 6.53
N HIS A 88 -9.98 7.96 5.38
CA HIS A 88 -10.68 7.18 4.37
C HIS A 88 -11.02 5.79 4.91
N ARG A 89 -11.99 5.14 4.27
CA ARG A 89 -12.23 3.71 4.38
C ARG A 89 -11.28 2.96 3.46
N PHE A 90 -10.63 1.94 3.97
CA PHE A 90 -9.61 1.18 3.27
C PHE A 90 -9.93 -0.31 3.22
N LYS A 91 -9.34 -0.99 2.23
CA LYS A 91 -9.02 -2.41 2.29
C LYS A 91 -7.52 -2.62 2.06
N SER A 92 -6.99 -3.69 2.63
CA SER A 92 -5.62 -4.12 2.38
C SER A 92 -5.50 -4.75 1.01
N LEU A 93 -4.34 -4.59 0.39
CA LEU A 93 -3.98 -5.19 -0.89
C LEU A 93 -2.90 -6.24 -0.66
N VAL A 94 -3.07 -7.41 -1.29
CA VAL A 94 -2.08 -8.50 -1.30
C VAL A 94 -1.75 -8.91 -2.73
N LEU A 95 -0.55 -9.42 -2.94
CA LEU A 95 -0.21 -10.05 -4.22
C LEU A 95 -0.96 -11.39 -4.31
N GLU A 96 -1.59 -11.62 -5.46
CA GLU A 96 -2.15 -12.92 -5.82
C GLU A 96 -1.00 -13.93 -6.03
N ASN A 97 -1.15 -15.13 -5.45
CA ASN A 97 -0.17 -16.22 -5.54
C ASN A 97 -0.34 -17.02 -6.83
#